data_AF-A0A6I3G429-F1
#
_entry.id   AF-A0A6I3G429-F1
#
_cell.length_a   1.000
_cell.length_b   1.000
_cell.length_c   1.000
_cell.angle_alpha   90.00
_cell.angle_beta   90.00
_cell.angle_gamma   90.00
#
_symmetry.space_group_name_H-M   'P 1'
#
loop_
_entity.id
_entity.type
_entity.pdbx_description
1 polymer ?
#
loop_
_entity_poly.entity_id
_entity_poly.type
_entity_poly.pdbx_seq_one_letter_code
_entity_poly.pdbx_strand_id
1 'polypeptide(L)'
;MKIGLIGLGKMGGNMRQRLRNKGIEVVGYARSAESNPDVASIKELVEALPTPRVVWVMVPHGKPTDAVIDELEQYLVSGDLIIEGGNSRFSDDARHAAQIADKG
;
A
#
# COMPACT_ATOMS: atom_id res chain seq x y z
N MET A 1 -13.31 -4.45 8.65
CA MET A 1 -11.88 -4.50 8.27
C MET A 1 -11.62 -3.32 7.37
N LYS A 2 -10.53 -2.56 7.60
CA LYS A 2 -10.15 -1.39 6.83
C LYS A 2 -8.71 -1.53 6.34
N ILE A 3 -8.49 -1.36 5.04
CA ILE A 3 -7.19 -1.55 4.40
C ILE A 3 -6.78 -0.32 3.61
N GLY A 4 -5.47 -0.09 3.51
CA GLY A 4 -4.90 0.88 2.59
C GLY A 4 -4.58 0.22 1.25
N LEU A 5 -4.80 0.93 0.13
CA LEU A 5 -4.40 0.48 -1.19
C LEU A 5 -3.62 1.57 -1.92
N ILE A 6 -2.34 1.33 -2.17
CA ILE A 6 -1.43 2.26 -2.86
C ILE A 6 -1.27 1.81 -4.31
N GLY A 7 -1.53 2.71 -5.25
CA GLY A 7 -1.49 2.43 -6.68
C GLY A 7 -2.89 2.14 -7.23
N LEU A 8 -3.53 3.17 -7.78
CA LEU A 8 -4.90 3.11 -8.32
C LEU A 8 -4.93 3.12 -9.85
N GLY A 9 -3.90 2.56 -10.50
CA GLY A 9 -3.97 2.26 -11.93
C GLY A 9 -5.09 1.26 -12.25
N LYS A 10 -5.19 0.81 -13.50
CA LYS A 10 -6.30 -0.08 -13.95
C LYS A 10 -6.52 -1.29 -13.03
N MET A 11 -5.46 -1.96 -12.58
CA MET A 11 -5.57 -3.12 -11.69
C MET A 11 -5.97 -2.72 -10.26
N GLY A 12 -5.25 -1.78 -9.65
CA GLY A 12 -5.50 -1.38 -8.26
C GLY A 12 -6.84 -0.66 -8.06
N GLY A 13 -7.26 0.18 -9.01
CA GLY A 13 -8.59 0.79 -9.01
C GLY A 13 -9.71 -0.25 -9.07
N ASN A 14 -9.58 -1.27 -9.93
CA ASN A 14 -10.52 -2.39 -9.99
C ASN A 14 -10.51 -3.23 -8.71
N MET A 15 -9.33 -3.47 -8.11
CA MET A 15 -9.23 -4.19 -6.85
C MET A 15 -9.90 -3.42 -5.70
N ARG A 16 -9.64 -2.11 -5.58
CA ARG A 16 -10.32 -1.23 -4.62
C ARG A 16 -11.84 -1.37 -4.74
N GLN A 17 -12.38 -1.27 -5.96
CA GLN A 17 -13.82 -1.40 -6.17
C GLN A 17 -14.34 -2.79 -5.83
N ARG A 18 -13.61 -3.85 -6.22
CA ARG A 18 -13.96 -5.24 -5.90
C ARG A 18 -14.05 -5.50 -4.40
N LEU A 19 -13.12 -4.94 -3.63
CA LEU A 19 -13.09 -5.09 -2.16
C LEU A 19 -14.23 -4.28 -1.51
N ARG A 20 -14.45 -3.04 -1.95
CA ARG A 20 -15.59 -2.21 -1.50
C ARG A 20 -16.94 -2.88 -1.77
N ASN A 21 -17.12 -3.49 -2.94
CA ASN A 21 -18.33 -4.25 -3.29
C ASN A 21 -18.59 -5.44 -2.35
N LYS A 22 -17.57 -5.92 -1.63
CA LYS A 22 -17.68 -6.98 -0.63
C LYS A 22 -17.77 -6.44 0.81
N GLY A 23 -18.00 -5.14 0.99
CA GLY A 23 -18.14 -4.51 2.31
C GLY A 23 -16.81 -4.31 3.05
N ILE A 24 -15.66 -4.40 2.36
CA ILE A 24 -14.36 -4.05 2.95
C ILE A 24 -14.13 -2.55 2.77
N GLU A 25 -13.80 -1.86 3.86
CA GLU A 25 -13.41 -0.45 3.79
C GLU A 25 -12.01 -0.34 3.19
N VAL A 26 -11.86 0.48 2.15
CA VAL A 26 -10.58 0.68 1.46
C VAL A 26 -10.29 2.17 1.39
N VAL A 27 -9.10 2.59 1.85
CA VAL A 27 -8.55 3.93 1.65
C VAL A 27 -7.53 3.84 0.52
N GLY A 28 -7.78 4.49 -0.61
CA GLY A 28 -6.93 4.45 -1.78
C GLY A 28 -6.02 5.66 -1.91
N TYR A 29 -4.75 5.44 -2.21
CA TYR A 29 -3.79 6.48 -2.58
C TYR A 29 -3.19 6.20 -3.96
N ALA A 30 -2.98 7.26 -4.74
CA ALA A 30 -2.23 7.22 -5.98
C ALA A 30 -1.57 8.57 -6.26
N ARG A 31 -0.42 8.54 -6.93
CA ARG A 31 0.31 9.75 -7.32
C ARG A 31 -0.43 10.61 -8.34
N SER A 32 -1.22 10.00 -9.23
CA SER A 32 -2.02 10.71 -10.22
C SER A 32 -3.42 11.01 -9.70
N ALA A 33 -3.82 12.28 -9.72
CA ALA A 33 -5.17 12.71 -9.36
C ALA A 33 -6.26 12.11 -10.27
N GLU A 34 -5.92 11.78 -11.53
CA GLU A 34 -6.82 11.10 -12.46
C GLU A 34 -7.28 9.73 -11.96
N SER A 35 -6.52 9.12 -11.04
CA SER A 35 -6.88 7.83 -10.44
C SER A 35 -7.90 7.95 -9.29
N ASN A 36 -8.40 9.16 -9.02
CA ASN A 36 -9.39 9.48 -7.99
C ASN A 36 -9.04 8.85 -6.61
N PRO A 37 -7.90 9.26 -6.01
CA PRO A 37 -7.51 8.79 -4.68
C PRO A 37 -8.43 9.35 -3.59
N ASP A 38 -8.52 8.61 -2.48
CA ASP A 38 -9.33 9.00 -1.32
C ASP A 38 -8.56 9.93 -0.37
N VAL A 39 -7.22 9.93 -0.45
CA VAL A 39 -6.29 10.74 0.36
C VAL A 39 -5.17 11.30 -0.50
N ALA A 40 -4.52 12.38 -0.07
CA ALA A 40 -3.53 13.12 -0.85
C ALA A 40 -2.08 12.61 -0.65
N SER A 41 -1.81 11.78 0.35
CA SER A 41 -0.47 11.27 0.65
C SER A 41 -0.48 9.87 1.27
N ILE A 42 0.68 9.18 1.25
CA ILE A 42 0.87 7.90 1.97
C ILE A 42 0.72 8.11 3.48
N LYS A 43 1.21 9.23 4.01
CA LYS A 43 1.01 9.59 5.42
C LYS A 43 -0.46 9.64 5.82
N GLU A 44 -1.28 10.37 5.06
CA GLU A 44 -2.74 10.44 5.30
C GLU A 44 -3.40 9.06 5.17
N LEU A 45 -2.94 8.22 4.23
CA LEU A 45 -3.40 6.84 4.12
C LEU A 45 -3.12 6.07 5.41
N VAL A 46 -1.89 6.11 5.91
CA VAL A 46 -1.47 5.40 7.13
C VAL A 46 -2.21 5.90 8.38
N GLU A 47 -2.43 7.21 8.48
CA GLU A 47 -3.20 7.84 9.57
C GLU A 47 -4.69 7.45 9.55
N ALA A 48 -5.25 7.16 8.37
CA ALA A 48 -6.64 6.76 8.21
C ALA A 48 -6.92 5.29 8.57
N LEU A 49 -5.89 4.46 8.81
CA LEU A 49 -6.03 3.02 9.08
C LEU A 49 -5.97 2.71 10.58
N PRO A 50 -6.78 1.73 11.05
CA PRO A 50 -6.65 1.20 12.41
C PRO A 50 -5.36 0.36 12.53
N THR A 51 -4.82 0.26 13.75
CA THR A 51 -3.71 -0.65 14.07
C THR A 51 -4.21 -2.05 14.44
N PRO A 52 -3.46 -3.12 14.11
CA PRO A 52 -2.33 -3.14 13.17
C PRO A 52 -2.79 -2.82 11.74
N ARG A 53 -2.01 -2.00 11.04
CA ARG A 53 -2.36 -1.49 9.71
C ARG A 53 -2.09 -2.54 8.66
N VAL A 54 -2.91 -2.55 7.61
CA VAL A 54 -2.69 -3.39 6.43
C VAL A 54 -2.65 -2.50 5.20
N VAL A 55 -1.51 -2.46 4.52
CA VAL A 55 -1.28 -1.64 3.33
C VAL A 55 -0.96 -2.55 2.13
N TRP A 56 -1.80 -2.49 1.11
CA TRP A 56 -1.61 -3.23 -0.14
C TRP A 56 -1.00 -2.32 -1.21
N VAL A 57 0.22 -2.62 -1.64
CA VAL A 57 0.97 -1.89 -2.66
C VAL A 57 0.79 -2.56 -4.02
N MET A 58 0.27 -1.81 -5.00
CA MET A 58 0.00 -2.25 -6.38
C MET A 58 0.56 -1.23 -7.38
N VAL A 59 1.87 -0.99 -7.33
CA VAL A 59 2.60 -0.08 -8.22
C VAL A 59 3.55 -0.86 -9.16
N PRO A 60 4.11 -0.24 -10.21
CA PRO A 60 5.10 -0.91 -11.05
C PRO A 60 6.34 -1.32 -10.24
N HIS A 61 6.87 -2.51 -10.54
CA HIS A 61 8.03 -3.07 -9.86
C HIS A 61 9.30 -2.20 -9.98
N GLY A 62 10.28 -2.48 -9.12
CA GLY A 62 11.56 -1.77 -9.06
C GLY A 62 11.42 -0.45 -8.32
N LYS A 63 12.01 0.63 -8.88
CA LYS A 63 12.08 1.95 -8.22
C LYS A 63 10.75 2.48 -7.66
N PRO A 64 9.59 2.31 -8.33
CA PRO A 64 8.33 2.79 -7.75
C PRO A 64 7.91 2.01 -6.50
N THR A 65 8.08 0.68 -6.49
CA THR A 65 7.85 -0.13 -5.29
C THR A 65 8.83 0.23 -4.17
N ASP A 66 10.11 0.37 -4.49
CA ASP A 66 11.16 0.79 -3.53
C ASP A 66 10.78 2.12 -2.85
N ALA A 67 10.43 3.13 -3.64
CA ALA A 67 10.08 4.44 -3.12
C ALA A 67 8.84 4.41 -2.21
N VAL A 68 7.85 3.57 -2.52
CA VAL A 68 6.67 3.39 -1.67
C VAL A 68 7.04 2.73 -0.34
N ILE A 69 7.92 1.72 -0.37
CA ILE A 69 8.35 1.01 0.84
C ILE A 69 9.20 1.93 1.72
N ASP A 70 10.13 2.69 1.13
CA ASP A 70 10.95 3.69 1.83
C ASP A 70 10.08 4.75 2.53
N GLU A 71 8.99 5.18 1.88
CA GLU A 71 8.05 6.16 2.47
C GLU A 71 7.19 5.52 3.56
N LEU A 72 6.68 4.31 3.36
CA LEU A 72 5.92 3.57 4.38
C LEU A 72 6.75 3.32 5.63
N GLU A 73 8.04 3.02 5.49
CA GLU A 73 8.98 2.79 6.58
C GLU A 73 9.05 3.95 7.59
N GLN A 74 8.64 5.16 7.19
CA GLN A 74 8.63 6.35 8.05
C GLN A 74 7.39 6.42 8.96
N TYR A 75 6.33 5.67 8.64
CA TYR A 75 5.02 5.83 9.28
C TYR A 75 4.47 4.54 9.89
N LEU A 76 4.98 3.38 9.50
CA LEU A 76 4.57 2.09 10.06
C LEU A 76 5.19 1.83 11.44
N VAL A 77 4.49 1.03 12.23
CA VAL A 77 4.92 0.59 13.55
C VAL A 77 4.83 -0.93 13.66
N SER A 78 5.64 -1.51 14.55
CA SER A 78 5.73 -2.96 14.74
C SER A 78 4.35 -3.63 14.80
N GLY A 79 4.17 -4.66 13.95
CA GLY A 79 2.91 -5.39 13.79
C GLY A 79 2.04 -4.93 12.62
N ASP A 80 2.36 -3.79 11.99
CA ASP A 80 1.77 -3.41 10.71
C ASP A 80 2.19 -4.38 9.57
N LEU A 81 1.41 -4.46 8.49
CA LEU A 81 1.62 -5.38 7.39
C LEU A 81 1.61 -4.66 6.04
N ILE A 82 2.67 -4.87 5.25
CA ILE A 82 2.72 -4.53 3.82
C ILE A 82 2.43 -5.78 2.98
N ILE A 83 1.51 -5.65 2.03
CA ILE A 83 1.25 -6.64 0.98
C ILE A 83 1.74 -6.06 -0.35
N GLU A 84 2.85 -6.58 -0.89
CA GLU A 84 3.27 -6.27 -2.26
C GLU A 84 2.43 -7.14 -3.22
N GLY A 85 1.58 -6.50 -4.02
CA GLY A 85 0.75 -7.15 -5.03
C GLY A 85 1.17 -6.80 -6.45
N GLY A 86 2.41 -6.37 -6.62
CA GLY A 86 3.01 -6.06 -7.91
C GLY A 86 3.52 -7.32 -8.60
N ASN A 87 4.31 -7.12 -9.64
CA ASN A 87 5.03 -8.18 -10.34
C ASN A 87 6.54 -8.05 -10.08
N SER A 88 6.91 -7.78 -8.83
CA SER A 88 8.31 -7.67 -8.41
C SER A 88 9.00 -9.05 -8.46
N ARG A 89 10.34 -9.05 -8.53
CA ARG A 89 11.07 -10.32 -8.46
C ARG A 89 11.05 -10.80 -7.02
N PHE A 90 10.89 -12.10 -6.80
CA PHE A 90 10.88 -12.69 -5.45
C PHE A 90 12.10 -12.32 -4.58
N SER A 91 13.24 -12.02 -5.20
CA SER A 91 14.45 -11.57 -4.50
C SER A 91 14.32 -10.17 -3.90
N ASP A 92 13.48 -9.32 -4.48
CA ASP A 92 13.16 -7.99 -3.95
C ASP A 92 12.33 -8.10 -2.67
N ASP A 93 11.40 -9.06 -2.60
CA ASP A 93 10.57 -9.31 -1.42
C ASP A 93 11.43 -9.59 -0.18
N ALA A 94 12.46 -10.43 -0.32
CA ALA A 94 13.38 -10.74 0.78
C ALA A 94 14.17 -9.51 1.25
N ARG A 95 14.56 -8.63 0.31
CA ARG A 95 15.25 -7.37 0.63
C ARG A 95 14.31 -6.40 1.34
N HIS A 96 13.08 -6.22 0.86
CA HIS A 96 12.08 -5.35 1.48
C HIS A 96 11.66 -5.85 2.85
N ALA A 97 11.45 -7.16 3.01
CA ALA A 97 11.15 -7.76 4.30
C ALA A 97 12.26 -7.51 5.33
N ALA A 98 13.53 -7.62 4.92
CA ALA A 98 14.66 -7.31 5.79
C ALA A 98 14.74 -5.81 6.14
N GLN A 99 14.37 -4.92 5.22
CA GLN A 99 14.36 -3.48 5.43
C GLN A 99 13.33 -3.04 6.48
N ILE A 100 12.12 -3.63 6.47
CA ILE A 100 11.00 -3.21 7.33
C ILE A 100 10.84 -4.04 8.61
N ALA A 101 11.70 -5.04 8.84
CA ALA A 101 11.53 -6.06 9.88
C ALA A 101 11.25 -5.52 11.30
N ASP A 102 11.83 -4.37 11.66
CA ASP A 102 11.66 -3.78 13.01
C ASP A 102 10.41 -2.87 13.13
N LYS A 103 9.74 -2.57 12.02
CA LYS A 103 8.64 -1.59 11.94
C LYS A 103 7.33 -2.17 11.38
N GLY A 104 7.29 -3.42 10.96
CA GLY A 104 6.08 -4.09 10.45
C GLY A 104 6.38 -5.01 9.27
#